data_AF-A0A2V7ZV97-F1
#
_entry.id   AF-A0A2V7ZV97-F1
#
_cell.length_a   1.000
_cell.length_b   1.000
_cell.length_c   1.000
_cell.angle_alpha   90.00
_cell.angle_beta   90.00
_cell.angle_gamma   90.00
#
_symmetry.space_group_name_H-M   'P 1'
#
loop_
_entity.id
_entity.type
_entity.pdbx_description
1 polymer ?
#
loop_
_entity_poly.entity_id
_entity_poly.type
_entity_poly.pdbx_seq_one_letter_code
_entity_poly.pdbx_strand_id
1 'polypeptide(L)'
;MKKLVTLHVIAIAIAAAIARTSAPLNAISAGVVISQVYGGGGNSGATLKNDFIELFNRGTVAVNVSGWSVQYAATAGTTWQRTNLPPVTVPPGGYLLVQEAAGAGGTTDLPAPDSTGNIAMSATSGKVALVNTTTVLAGSGCPFAAT
;
A
#
# COMPACT_ATOMS: atom_id res chain seq x y z
N MET A 1 16.44 60.76 -57.49
CA MET A 1 16.32 59.51 -58.28
C MET A 1 15.95 58.38 -57.33
N LYS A 2 14.82 57.72 -57.57
CA LYS A 2 14.27 56.62 -56.76
C LYS A 2 15.06 55.34 -57.00
N LYS A 3 15.55 54.64 -55.96
CA LYS A 3 15.52 53.16 -55.85
C LYS A 3 15.47 52.75 -54.37
N LEU A 4 14.55 51.82 -54.11
CA LEU A 4 14.14 51.24 -52.84
C LEU A 4 14.70 49.81 -52.81
N VAL A 5 15.39 49.36 -51.74
CA VAL A 5 15.61 47.91 -51.49
C VAL A 5 15.69 47.62 -49.97
N THR A 6 14.56 47.10 -49.49
CA THR A 6 14.29 46.03 -48.49
C THR A 6 15.25 45.75 -47.33
N LEU A 7 14.70 45.97 -46.13
CA LEU A 7 15.17 45.56 -44.80
C LEU A 7 15.05 44.03 -44.62
N HIS A 8 16.12 43.35 -44.21
CA HIS A 8 16.06 41.97 -43.72
C HIS A 8 16.33 41.98 -42.22
N VAL A 9 15.30 41.69 -41.42
CA VAL A 9 15.44 41.39 -40.00
C VAL A 9 15.76 39.89 -39.89
N ILE A 10 16.95 39.55 -39.40
CA ILE A 10 17.28 38.18 -39.01
C ILE A 10 17.22 38.13 -37.49
N ALA A 11 16.11 37.63 -36.96
CA ALA A 11 15.98 37.29 -35.55
C ALA A 11 16.69 35.95 -35.31
N ILE A 12 17.83 35.98 -34.60
CA ILE A 12 18.50 34.78 -34.12
C ILE A 12 17.84 34.41 -32.78
N ALA A 13 16.91 33.45 -32.82
CA ALA A 13 16.40 32.81 -31.62
C ALA A 13 17.38 31.72 -31.18
N ILE A 14 18.17 31.99 -30.13
CA ILE A 14 18.97 30.96 -29.46
C ILE A 14 18.01 30.18 -28.55
N ALA A 15 17.46 29.08 -29.05
CA ALA A 15 16.75 28.10 -28.24
C ALA A 15 17.79 27.21 -27.53
N ALA A 16 18.15 27.55 -26.29
CA ALA A 16 18.90 26.66 -25.42
C ALA A 16 17.99 25.48 -25.02
N ALA A 17 18.21 24.32 -25.64
CA ALA A 17 17.53 23.09 -25.29
C ALA A 17 18.02 22.61 -23.91
N ILE A 18 17.21 22.84 -22.87
CA ILE A 18 17.44 22.29 -21.55
C ILE A 18 17.07 20.80 -21.61
N ALA A 19 18.07 19.93 -21.77
CA ALA A 19 17.87 18.49 -21.66
C ALA A 19 17.46 18.16 -20.21
N ARG A 20 16.16 17.97 -19.98
CA ARG A 20 15.65 17.46 -18.71
C ARG A 20 16.00 15.98 -18.62
N THR A 21 17.10 15.65 -17.95
CA THR A 21 17.37 14.28 -17.52
C THR A 21 16.34 13.92 -16.45
N SER A 22 15.29 13.19 -16.84
CA SER A 22 14.38 12.57 -15.88
C SER A 22 15.16 11.54 -15.08
N ALA A 23 15.55 11.87 -13.85
CA ALA A 23 16.01 10.87 -12.90
C ALA A 23 14.88 9.84 -12.70
N PRO A 24 15.19 8.54 -12.60
CA PRO A 24 14.18 7.57 -12.21
C PRO A 24 13.62 7.98 -10.85
N LEU A 25 12.35 8.37 -10.81
CA LEU A 25 11.61 8.49 -9.57
C LEU A 25 11.39 7.08 -9.06
N ASN A 26 12.26 6.62 -8.17
CA ASN A 26 11.94 5.49 -7.32
C ASN A 26 10.75 5.91 -6.46
N ALA A 27 9.56 5.40 -6.77
CA ALA A 27 8.40 5.54 -5.90
C ALA A 27 8.64 4.70 -4.64
N ILE A 28 9.52 5.16 -3.76
CA ILE A 28 9.63 4.63 -2.40
C ILE A 28 8.33 5.03 -1.71
N SER A 29 7.48 4.06 -1.38
CA SER A 29 6.32 4.31 -0.53
C SER A 29 6.83 4.86 0.80
N ALA A 30 6.77 6.18 0.96
CA ALA A 30 7.07 6.84 2.21
C ALA A 30 5.90 6.56 3.18
N GLY A 31 6.21 6.07 4.38
CA GLY A 31 5.22 5.87 5.44
C GLY A 31 4.93 4.41 5.78
N VAL A 32 3.66 4.10 6.04
CA VAL A 32 3.23 2.77 6.51
C VAL A 32 3.07 1.81 5.34
N VAL A 33 3.62 0.61 5.52
CA VAL A 33 3.58 -0.49 4.56
C VAL A 33 3.16 -1.78 5.25
N ILE A 34 2.83 -2.80 4.48
CA ILE A 34 2.73 -4.17 5.00
C ILE A 34 4.16 -4.73 5.16
N SER A 35 4.53 -5.15 6.37
CA SER A 35 5.80 -5.83 6.66
C SER A 35 5.67 -7.34 6.60
N GLN A 36 4.53 -7.89 7.06
CA GLN A 36 4.31 -9.33 7.11
C GLN A 36 2.84 -9.67 6.86
N VAL A 37 2.62 -10.87 6.32
CA VAL A 37 1.31 -11.48 6.14
C VAL A 37 1.44 -12.95 6.50
N TYR A 38 0.53 -13.44 7.32
CA TYR A 38 0.41 -14.86 7.62
C TYR A 38 -1.05 -15.29 7.50
N GLY A 39 -1.37 -16.06 6.46
CA GLY A 39 -2.72 -16.59 6.22
C GLY A 39 -2.87 -18.08 6.57
N GLY A 40 -1.97 -18.59 7.42
CA GLY A 40 -1.92 -20.00 7.81
C GLY A 40 -2.42 -20.27 9.22
N GLY A 41 -3.09 -19.31 9.84
CA GLY A 41 -3.59 -19.36 11.21
C GLY A 41 -4.42 -20.59 11.48
N GLY A 42 -3.95 -21.43 12.40
CA GLY A 42 -4.67 -22.62 12.83
C GLY A 42 -4.98 -23.64 11.72
N ASN A 43 -4.23 -23.63 10.62
CA ASN A 43 -4.22 -24.75 9.68
C ASN A 43 -3.56 -25.99 10.32
N SER A 44 -3.79 -27.17 9.74
CA SER A 44 -3.12 -28.40 10.21
C SER A 44 -1.60 -28.23 10.14
N GLY A 45 -0.93 -28.41 11.28
CA GLY A 45 0.53 -28.22 11.41
C GLY A 45 0.99 -26.77 11.59
N ALA A 46 0.07 -25.79 11.65
CA ALA A 46 0.43 -24.42 11.96
C ALA A 46 0.90 -24.27 13.41
N THR A 47 1.87 -23.36 13.65
CA THR A 47 2.29 -22.97 15.01
C THR A 47 1.32 -21.94 15.59
N LEU A 48 1.04 -20.88 14.82
CA LEU A 48 0.17 -19.78 15.21
C LEU A 48 -1.31 -20.14 14.99
N LYS A 49 -2.17 -19.75 15.93
CA LYS A 49 -3.62 -19.99 15.86
C LYS A 49 -4.35 -19.07 14.89
N ASN A 50 -3.84 -17.86 14.71
CA ASN A 50 -4.51 -16.81 13.96
C ASN A 50 -3.73 -16.40 12.71
N ASP A 51 -4.50 -15.98 11.71
CA ASP A 51 -4.02 -15.18 10.62
C ASP A 51 -3.61 -13.80 11.13
N PHE A 52 -2.67 -13.13 10.46
CA PHE A 52 -2.36 -11.74 10.77
C PHE A 52 -1.80 -10.97 9.57
N ILE A 53 -1.91 -9.66 9.68
CA ILE A 53 -1.23 -8.68 8.82
C ILE A 53 -0.46 -7.74 9.74
N GLU A 54 0.84 -7.59 9.52
CA GLU A 54 1.68 -6.64 10.25
C GLU A 54 1.98 -5.45 9.35
N LEU A 55 1.83 -4.25 9.92
CA LEU A 55 2.20 -3.00 9.28
C LEU A 55 3.46 -2.43 9.92
N PHE A 56 4.26 -1.74 9.12
CA PHE A 56 5.47 -1.07 9.56
C PHE A 56 5.55 0.34 8.98
N ASN A 57 5.80 1.33 9.83
CA ASN A 57 6.13 2.67 9.36
C ASN A 57 7.63 2.74 9.02
N ARG A 58 7.95 2.53 7.74
CA ARG A 58 9.30 2.67 7.20
C ARG A 58 9.72 4.12 6.94
N GLY A 59 8.82 5.07 7.17
CA GLY A 59 9.09 6.50 7.03
C GLY A 59 9.88 7.08 8.20
N THR A 60 10.23 8.36 8.07
CA THR A 60 10.92 9.14 9.11
C THR A 60 9.98 10.03 9.92
N VAL A 61 8.68 10.01 9.62
CA VAL A 61 7.63 10.78 10.30
C VAL A 61 6.54 9.87 10.82
N ALA A 62 5.91 10.26 11.93
CA ALA A 62 4.78 9.54 12.49
C ALA A 62 3.55 9.63 11.56
N VAL A 63 2.79 8.55 11.44
CA VAL A 63 1.63 8.46 10.53
C VAL A 63 0.37 8.11 11.32
N ASN A 64 -0.64 8.97 11.27
CA ASN A 64 -1.96 8.67 11.80
C ASN A 64 -2.72 7.77 10.81
N VAL A 65 -3.13 6.59 11.27
CA VAL A 65 -3.84 5.58 10.45
C VAL A 65 -5.34 5.53 10.75
N SER A 66 -5.88 6.54 11.44
CA SER A 66 -7.33 6.68 11.62
C SER A 66 -8.04 6.73 10.26
N GLY A 67 -9.08 5.92 10.10
CA GLY A 67 -9.82 5.78 8.85
C GLY A 67 -9.16 4.91 7.79
N TRP A 68 -8.00 4.30 8.07
CA TRP A 68 -7.36 3.33 7.19
C TRP A 68 -7.90 1.92 7.41
N SER A 69 -7.48 0.99 6.56
CA SER A 69 -7.82 -0.44 6.66
C SER A 69 -6.78 -1.33 6.04
N VAL A 70 -6.74 -2.56 6.53
CA VAL A 70 -6.24 -3.69 5.76
C VAL A 70 -7.43 -4.39 5.10
N GLN A 71 -7.22 -4.85 3.88
CA GLN A 71 -8.23 -5.56 3.12
C GLN A 71 -7.64 -6.81 2.49
N TYR A 72 -8.48 -7.81 2.29
CA TYR A 72 -8.10 -9.08 1.71
C TYR A 72 -9.12 -9.53 0.65
N ALA A 73 -8.63 -10.18 -0.39
CA ALA A 73 -9.45 -10.97 -1.29
C ALA A 73 -8.68 -12.23 -1.72
N ALA A 74 -9.40 -13.35 -1.89
CA ALA A 74 -8.83 -14.55 -2.50
C ALA A 74 -8.26 -14.24 -3.90
N THR A 75 -7.31 -15.04 -4.39
CA THR A 75 -6.57 -14.78 -5.64
C THR A 75 -7.46 -14.38 -6.82
N ALA A 76 -8.46 -15.21 -7.15
CA ALA A 76 -9.45 -14.92 -8.20
C ALA A 76 -10.68 -14.14 -7.70
N GLY A 77 -10.78 -13.89 -6.40
CA GLY A 77 -11.90 -13.19 -5.80
C GLY A 77 -11.92 -11.71 -6.16
N THR A 78 -13.11 -11.19 -6.42
CA THR A 78 -13.40 -9.77 -6.69
C THR A 78 -14.06 -9.06 -5.51
N THR A 79 -14.52 -9.83 -4.52
CA THR A 79 -15.10 -9.33 -3.27
C THR A 79 -13.99 -9.21 -2.24
N TRP A 80 -13.81 -8.00 -1.72
CA TRP A 80 -12.84 -7.71 -0.70
C TRP A 80 -13.50 -7.73 0.69
N GLN A 81 -12.79 -8.32 1.65
CA GLN A 81 -13.06 -8.21 3.07
C GLN A 81 -12.10 -7.21 3.69
N ARG A 82 -12.42 -6.71 4.88
CA ARG A 82 -11.80 -5.52 5.43
C ARG A 82 -11.78 -5.55 6.95
N THR A 83 -10.66 -5.12 7.50
CA THR A 83 -10.48 -4.79 8.91
C THR A 83 -10.07 -3.33 9.00
N ASN A 84 -10.86 -2.53 9.69
CA ASN A 84 -10.55 -1.10 9.88
C ASN A 84 -9.45 -0.96 10.93
N LEU A 85 -8.49 -0.07 10.67
CA LEU A 85 -7.41 0.20 11.63
C LEU A 85 -7.91 1.09 12.77
N PRO A 86 -7.35 0.92 13.99
CA PRO A 86 -7.69 1.75 15.13
C PRO A 86 -7.19 3.19 14.90
N PRO A 87 -7.78 4.19 15.57
CA PRO A 87 -7.38 5.59 15.43
C PRO A 87 -6.06 5.87 16.18
N VAL A 88 -4.97 5.29 15.72
CA VAL A 88 -3.63 5.38 16.32
C VAL A 88 -2.64 6.09 15.40
N THR A 89 -1.55 6.58 15.99
CA THR A 89 -0.41 7.11 15.25
C THR A 89 0.76 6.15 15.35
N VAL A 90 1.23 5.65 14.21
CA VAL A 90 2.38 4.75 14.14
C VAL A 90 3.66 5.59 14.05
N PRO A 91 4.54 5.56 15.05
CA PRO A 91 5.79 6.34 15.02
C PRO A 91 6.74 5.80 13.93
N PRO A 92 7.77 6.57 13.52
CA PRO A 92 8.84 6.05 12.66
C PRO A 92 9.44 4.78 13.26
N GLY A 93 9.59 3.73 12.46
CA GLY A 93 10.06 2.44 12.94
C GLY A 93 9.04 1.64 13.77
N GLY A 94 7.82 2.16 13.94
CA GLY A 94 6.74 1.51 14.68
C GLY A 94 6.02 0.44 13.85
N TYR A 95 5.47 -0.54 14.57
CA TYR A 95 4.67 -1.63 14.01
C TYR A 95 3.23 -1.53 14.48
N LEU A 96 2.31 -2.12 13.70
CA LEU A 96 0.91 -2.31 14.08
C LEU A 96 0.50 -3.73 13.66
N LEU A 97 0.13 -4.55 14.64
CA LEU A 97 -0.28 -5.93 14.41
C LEU A 97 -1.81 -6.03 14.32
N VAL A 98 -2.29 -6.49 13.17
CA VAL A 98 -3.71 -6.80 12.95
C VAL A 98 -3.90 -8.31 13.01
N GLN A 99 -4.54 -8.79 14.08
CA GLN A 99 -4.99 -10.18 14.17
C GLN A 99 -6.20 -10.38 13.26
N GLU A 100 -6.24 -11.50 12.55
CA GLU A 100 -7.36 -11.92 11.72
C GLU A 100 -7.93 -13.27 12.20
N ALA A 101 -8.60 -14.03 11.33
CA ALA A 101 -9.33 -15.23 11.72
C ALA A 101 -8.44 -16.27 12.44
N ALA A 102 -9.04 -16.97 13.39
CA ALA A 102 -8.45 -18.17 13.98
C ALA A 102 -8.83 -19.41 13.14
N GLY A 103 -7.88 -20.32 12.98
CA GLY A 103 -8.17 -21.68 12.52
C GLY A 103 -8.49 -22.63 13.67
N ALA A 104 -8.56 -23.93 13.36
CA ALA A 104 -8.87 -24.98 14.34
C ALA A 104 -7.62 -25.60 15.01
N GLY A 105 -6.45 -25.39 14.43
CA GLY A 105 -5.14 -25.82 14.93
C GLY A 105 -4.33 -24.68 15.54
N GLY A 106 -3.00 -24.86 15.59
CA GLY A 106 -2.10 -23.92 16.25
C GLY A 106 -2.10 -24.07 17.78
N THR A 107 -0.98 -23.74 18.40
CA THR A 107 -0.83 -23.76 19.87
C THR A 107 -0.38 -22.43 20.43
N THR A 108 0.17 -21.56 19.59
CA THR A 108 0.73 -20.27 20.00
C THR A 108 -0.21 -19.13 19.62
N ASP A 109 -0.54 -18.30 20.59
CA ASP A 109 -1.25 -17.04 20.38
C ASP A 109 -0.30 -16.00 19.79
N LEU A 110 -0.84 -15.03 19.05
CA LEU A 110 -0.08 -13.86 18.66
C LEU A 110 0.33 -13.04 19.90
N PRO A 111 1.39 -12.22 19.80
CA PRO A 111 1.52 -11.07 20.71
C PRO A 111 0.23 -10.25 20.72
N ALA A 112 -0.01 -9.50 21.79
CA ALA A 112 -1.22 -8.69 21.92
C ALA A 112 -1.43 -7.82 20.67
N PRO A 113 -2.52 -8.00 19.91
CA PRO A 113 -2.72 -7.27 18.67
C PRO A 113 -3.20 -5.84 18.94
N ASP A 114 -2.84 -4.91 18.07
CA ASP A 114 -3.33 -3.53 18.09
C ASP A 114 -4.74 -3.42 17.50
N SER A 115 -5.11 -4.37 16.64
CA SER A 115 -6.43 -4.46 16.01
C SER A 115 -6.83 -5.91 15.79
N THR A 116 -8.14 -6.19 15.90
CA THR A 116 -8.68 -7.53 15.70
C THR A 116 -9.76 -7.50 14.62
N GLY A 117 -9.52 -8.27 13.57
CA GLY A 117 -10.46 -8.62 12.51
C GLY A 117 -10.85 -10.10 12.58
N ASN A 118 -11.52 -10.56 11.53
CA ASN A 118 -12.01 -11.93 11.39
C ASN A 118 -11.89 -12.44 9.94
N ILE A 119 -11.00 -11.84 9.14
CA ILE A 119 -10.78 -12.24 7.76
C ILE A 119 -10.07 -13.60 7.76
N ALA A 120 -10.69 -14.60 7.13
CA ALA A 120 -10.01 -15.86 6.85
C ALA A 120 -9.13 -15.68 5.60
N MET A 121 -7.82 -15.79 5.78
CA MET A 121 -6.84 -15.65 4.70
C MET A 121 -6.37 -17.02 4.21
N SER A 122 -5.81 -17.04 2.99
CA SER A 122 -5.22 -18.24 2.43
C SER A 122 -3.75 -18.36 2.85
N ALA A 123 -3.33 -19.57 3.20
CA ALA A 123 -1.92 -19.88 3.45
C ALA A 123 -1.08 -19.96 2.17
N THR A 124 -1.72 -20.04 1.00
CA THR A 124 -1.03 -20.26 -0.29
C THR A 124 -1.08 -19.05 -1.19
N SER A 125 -2.27 -18.48 -1.43
CA SER A 125 -2.41 -17.36 -2.35
C SER A 125 -3.63 -16.50 -2.04
N GLY A 126 -3.42 -15.19 -2.08
CA GLY A 126 -4.44 -14.18 -1.91
C GLY A 126 -3.87 -12.80 -2.20
N LYS A 127 -4.71 -11.79 -2.01
CA LYS A 127 -4.34 -10.38 -2.17
C LYS A 127 -4.56 -9.69 -0.83
N VAL A 128 -3.58 -8.92 -0.37
CA VAL A 128 -3.70 -8.04 0.79
C VAL A 128 -3.41 -6.61 0.36
N ALA A 129 -4.22 -5.67 0.82
CA ALA A 129 -4.05 -4.25 0.54
C ALA A 129 -4.12 -3.43 1.84
N LEU A 130 -3.20 -2.47 1.96
CA LEU A 130 -3.32 -1.37 2.92
C LEU A 130 -3.96 -0.19 2.20
N VAL A 131 -5.08 0.31 2.72
CA VAL A 131 -5.88 1.36 2.09
C VAL A 131 -6.12 2.48 3.09
N ASN A 132 -5.89 3.73 2.68
CA ASN A 132 -6.02 4.92 3.53
C ASN A 132 -7.47 5.42 3.72
N THR A 133 -8.45 4.61 3.36
CA THR A 133 -9.89 4.88 3.52
C THR A 133 -10.63 3.66 4.01
N THR A 134 -11.90 3.87 4.39
CA THR A 134 -12.81 2.79 4.75
C THR A 134 -13.64 2.17 3.61
N THR A 135 -13.39 2.56 2.36
CA THR A 135 -14.08 2.01 1.17
C THR A 135 -13.49 0.67 0.74
N VAL A 136 -14.32 -0.37 0.69
CA VAL A 136 -13.92 -1.71 0.25
C VAL A 136 -13.50 -1.68 -1.23
N LEU A 137 -12.37 -2.29 -1.55
CA LEU A 137 -11.89 -2.41 -2.94
C LEU A 137 -12.84 -3.32 -3.75
N ALA A 138 -12.88 -3.12 -5.06
CA ALA A 138 -13.69 -3.93 -5.96
C ALA A 138 -12.84 -4.49 -7.11
N GLY A 139 -13.25 -5.66 -7.60
CA GLY A 139 -12.67 -6.28 -8.79
C GLY A 139 -11.43 -7.13 -8.51
N SER A 140 -10.82 -7.61 -9.61
CA SER A 140 -9.59 -8.41 -9.60
C SER A 140 -8.49 -7.65 -10.36
N GLY A 141 -7.28 -7.60 -9.81
CA GLY A 141 -6.14 -6.90 -10.41
C GLY A 141 -5.11 -6.41 -9.38
N CYS A 142 -3.97 -5.92 -9.84
CA CYS A 142 -3.08 -5.05 -9.07
C CYS A 142 -2.22 -4.27 -10.10
N PRO A 143 -2.13 -2.92 -10.02
CA PRO A 143 -2.78 -2.06 -9.04
C PRO A 143 -4.28 -1.89 -9.31
N PHE A 144 -5.08 -1.78 -8.24
CA PHE A 144 -6.44 -1.25 -8.33
C PHE A 144 -6.32 0.24 -8.60
N ALA A 145 -6.76 0.70 -9.77
CA ALA A 145 -6.78 2.12 -10.06
C ALA A 145 -7.69 2.82 -9.02
N ALA A 146 -7.25 3.98 -8.52
CA ALA A 146 -8.15 4.90 -7.85
C ALA A 146 -9.17 5.37 -8.89
N THR A 147 -10.44 4.99 -8.72
CA THR A 147 -11.57 5.71 -9.34
C THR A 147 -11.85 6.98 -8.57
#